data_AF-A0A1Z2XUQ5-F1
#
_entry.id   AF-A0A1Z2XUQ5-F1
#
_cell.length_a   1.000
_cell.length_b   1.000
_cell.length_c   1.000
_cell.angle_alpha   90.00
_cell.angle_beta   90.00
_cell.angle_gamma   90.00
#
_symmetry.space_group_name_H-M   'P 1'
#
loop_
_entity.id
_entity.type
_entity.pdbx_description
1 polymer ?
#
loop_
_entity_poly.entity_id
_entity_poly.type
_entity_poly.pdbx_seq_one_letter_code
_entity_poly.pdbx_strand_id
1 'polypeptide(L)'
;MTDKKFGNRFKACRERLGLTQEELAARTGLSVQYISYVERGKRFPRYDNMVLLLNELKISADEVFCDVVDKSMEHRASYLSEKLFALPSDEKENILDLCELLIQQAEKRNTKGD
;
A
#
# COMPACT_ATOMS: atom_id res chain seq x y z
N MET A 1 11.36 5.95 -13.41
CA MET A 1 11.96 4.92 -12.53
C MET A 1 10.84 4.07 -12.00
N THR A 2 10.92 2.75 -12.15
CA THR A 2 9.85 1.86 -11.69
C THR A 2 10.09 1.57 -10.20
N ASP A 3 9.18 2.03 -9.35
CA ASP A 3 9.34 1.95 -7.89
C ASP A 3 9.14 0.49 -7.41
N LYS A 4 10.13 -0.06 -6.71
CA LYS A 4 10.02 -1.41 -6.11
C LYS A 4 8.91 -1.47 -5.06
N LYS A 5 8.63 -0.37 -4.35
CA LYS A 5 7.54 -0.31 -3.36
C LYS A 5 6.19 -0.51 -4.04
N PHE A 6 5.99 0.11 -5.19
CA PHE A 6 4.79 -0.06 -6.01
C PHE A 6 4.56 -1.53 -6.39
N GLY A 7 5.57 -2.20 -6.95
CA GLY A 7 5.48 -3.63 -7.32
C GLY A 7 5.23 -4.55 -6.11
N ASN A 8 5.87 -4.26 -4.98
CA ASN A 8 5.71 -5.03 -3.75
C ASN A 8 4.27 -5.01 -3.21
N ARG A 9 3.51 -3.92 -3.43
CA ARG A 9 2.09 -3.85 -3.03
C ARG A 9 1.25 -4.88 -3.79
N PHE A 10 1.40 -4.96 -5.11
CA PHE A 10 0.72 -5.99 -5.93
C PHE A 10 1.05 -7.39 -5.43
N LYS A 11 2.33 -7.66 -5.15
CA LYS A 11 2.78 -8.94 -4.60
C LYS A 11 2.11 -9.24 -3.26
N ALA A 12 2.13 -8.31 -2.31
CA ALA A 12 1.54 -8.48 -0.99
C ALA A 12 0.03 -8.73 -1.07
N CYS A 13 -0.68 -8.02 -1.95
CA CYS A 13 -2.11 -8.21 -2.15
C CYS A 13 -2.42 -9.58 -2.78
N ARG A 14 -1.64 -10.02 -3.76
CA ARG A 14 -1.75 -11.37 -4.33
C ARG A 14 -1.56 -12.45 -3.25
N GLU A 15 -0.51 -12.32 -2.44
CA GLU A 15 -0.19 -13.27 -1.37
C GLU A 15 -1.26 -13.29 -0.27
N ARG A 16 -1.85 -12.13 0.07
CA ARG A 16 -2.99 -12.03 1.00
C ARG A 16 -4.23 -12.78 0.49
N LEU A 17 -4.43 -12.83 -0.83
CA LEU A 17 -5.50 -13.60 -1.46
C LEU A 17 -5.16 -15.08 -1.66
N GLY A 18 -3.97 -15.52 -1.25
CA GLY A 18 -3.51 -16.90 -1.39
C GLY A 18 -3.24 -17.32 -2.84
N LEU A 19 -3.07 -16.37 -3.76
CA LEU A 19 -2.90 -16.66 -5.19
C LEU A 19 -1.43 -16.82 -5.55
N THR A 20 -1.13 -17.73 -6.47
CA THR A 20 0.13 -17.83 -7.20
C THR A 20 0.20 -16.80 -8.34
N GLN A 21 1.39 -16.56 -8.90
CA GLN A 21 1.53 -15.66 -10.06
C GLN A 21 0.81 -16.23 -11.28
N GLU A 22 0.78 -17.55 -11.42
CA GLU A 22 0.09 -18.32 -12.44
C GLU A 22 -1.43 -18.14 -12.36
N GLU A 23 -2.00 -18.23 -11.15
CA GLU A 23 -3.43 -18.02 -10.95
C GLU A 23 -3.84 -16.57 -11.22
N LEU A 24 -3.05 -15.60 -10.75
CA LEU A 24 -3.33 -14.19 -11.04
C LEU A 24 -3.24 -13.89 -12.55
N ALA A 25 -2.25 -14.45 -13.23
CA ALA A 25 -2.11 -14.38 -14.68
C ALA A 25 -3.34 -14.95 -15.39
N ALA A 26 -3.80 -16.14 -14.99
CA ALA A 26 -4.98 -16.78 -15.57
C ALA A 26 -6.26 -15.94 -15.39
N ARG A 27 -6.43 -15.31 -14.22
CA ARG A 27 -7.62 -14.49 -13.92
C ARG A 27 -7.63 -13.13 -14.62
N THR A 28 -6.45 -12.55 -14.83
CA THR A 28 -6.29 -11.24 -15.48
C THR A 28 -6.11 -11.33 -17.00
N GLY A 29 -5.87 -12.53 -17.53
CA GLY A 29 -5.50 -12.73 -18.94
C GLY A 29 -4.09 -12.23 -19.29
N LEU A 30 -3.27 -11.90 -18.29
CA LEU A 30 -1.89 -11.43 -18.44
C LEU A 30 -0.92 -12.61 -18.40
N SER A 31 0.29 -12.45 -18.92
CA SER A 31 1.29 -13.51 -18.82
C SER A 31 1.90 -13.56 -17.41
N VAL A 32 2.29 -14.75 -16.96
CA VAL A 32 3.01 -14.94 -15.67
C VAL A 32 4.27 -14.08 -15.61
N GLN A 33 5.00 -13.98 -16.73
CA GLN A 33 6.17 -13.11 -16.85
C GLN A 33 5.83 -11.63 -16.66
N TYR A 34 4.68 -11.18 -17.18
CA TYR A 34 4.21 -9.81 -16.98
C TYR A 34 3.91 -9.53 -15.50
N ILE A 35 3.17 -10.42 -14.82
CA ILE A 35 2.90 -10.32 -13.38
C ILE A 35 4.22 -10.24 -12.60
N SER A 36 5.17 -11.14 -12.87
CA SER A 36 6.50 -11.14 -12.26
C SER A 36 7.29 -9.85 -12.50
N TYR A 37 7.13 -9.19 -13.66
CA TYR A 37 7.77 -7.92 -13.95
C TYR A 37 7.10 -6.75 -13.22
N VAL A 38 5.78 -6.77 -13.08
CA VAL A 38 5.06 -5.77 -12.29
C VAL A 38 5.44 -5.88 -10.82
N GLU A 39 5.37 -7.08 -10.24
CA GLU A 39 5.66 -7.31 -8.81
C GLU A 39 7.09 -6.95 -8.42
N ARG A 40 8.06 -7.16 -9.32
CA ARG A 40 9.46 -6.78 -9.08
C ARG A 40 9.78 -5.32 -9.37
N GLY A 41 8.79 -4.53 -9.78
CA GLY A 41 8.99 -3.16 -10.24
C GLY A 41 9.91 -3.09 -11.46
N LYS A 42 9.89 -4.08 -12.35
CA LYS A 42 10.61 -4.03 -13.65
C LYS A 42 9.77 -3.39 -14.74
N ARG A 43 8.44 -3.46 -14.63
CA ARG A 43 7.50 -2.90 -15.60
C ARG A 43 6.34 -2.22 -14.88
N PHE A 44 6.06 -0.99 -15.26
CA PHE A 44 4.85 -0.31 -14.80
C PHE A 44 3.66 -0.71 -15.70
N PRO A 45 2.50 -1.10 -15.14
CA PRO A 45 1.33 -1.42 -15.94
C PRO A 45 0.80 -0.23 -16.75
N ARG A 46 0.31 -0.48 -17.97
CA ARG A 46 -0.53 0.49 -18.68
C ARG A 46 -1.89 0.57 -17.99
N TYR A 47 -2.68 1.62 -18.26
CA TYR A 47 -3.92 1.89 -17.54
C TYR A 47 -4.92 0.71 -17.59
N ASP A 48 -5.04 0.06 -18.74
CA ASP A 48 -5.88 -1.12 -18.98
C ASP A 48 -5.48 -2.29 -18.09
N ASN A 49 -4.20 -2.66 -18.11
CA ASN A 49 -3.66 -3.74 -17.28
C ASN A 49 -3.66 -3.37 -15.79
N MET A 50 -3.52 -2.09 -15.46
CA MET A 50 -3.65 -1.60 -14.10
C MET A 50 -5.05 -1.89 -13.57
N VAL A 51 -6.08 -1.49 -14.32
CA VAL A 51 -7.48 -1.70 -13.94
C VAL A 51 -7.77 -3.20 -13.74
N LEU A 52 -7.27 -4.07 -14.63
CA LEU A 52 -7.39 -5.52 -14.47
C LEU A 52 -6.77 -6.02 -13.16
N LEU A 53 -5.54 -5.60 -12.87
CA LEU A 53 -4.84 -5.99 -11.64
C LEU A 53 -5.54 -5.48 -10.39
N LEU A 54 -5.98 -4.21 -10.38
CA LEU A 54 -6.69 -3.60 -9.25
C LEU A 54 -8.00 -4.34 -8.94
N ASN A 55 -8.78 -4.63 -9.99
CA ASN A 55 -10.06 -5.31 -9.88
C ASN A 55 -9.92 -6.76 -9.40
N GLU A 56 -8.90 -7.48 -9.87
CA GLU A 56 -8.66 -8.86 -9.45
C GLU A 56 -8.12 -8.92 -8.02
N LEU A 57 -7.17 -8.04 -7.67
CA LEU A 57 -6.57 -7.99 -6.34
C LEU A 57 -7.46 -7.34 -5.27
N LYS A 58 -8.62 -6.80 -5.66
CA LYS A 58 -9.57 -6.11 -4.76
C LYS A 58 -8.90 -4.96 -4.01
N ILE A 59 -8.10 -4.17 -4.71
CA ILE A 59 -7.40 -3.00 -4.16
C ILE A 59 -7.79 -1.73 -4.89
N SER A 60 -7.87 -0.63 -4.15
CA SER A 60 -8.11 0.68 -4.74
C SER A 60 -6.82 1.25 -5.34
N ALA A 61 -6.96 2.17 -6.30
CA ALA A 61 -5.82 2.91 -6.83
C ALA A 61 -5.12 3.71 -5.72
N ASP A 62 -5.88 4.36 -4.82
CA ASP A 62 -5.33 5.09 -3.68
C ASP A 62 -4.43 4.22 -2.80
N GLU A 63 -4.84 2.98 -2.50
CA GLU A 63 -4.04 2.03 -1.70
C GLU A 63 -2.72 1.68 -2.40
N VAL A 64 -2.74 1.55 -3.73
CA VAL A 64 -1.55 1.25 -4.52
C VAL A 64 -0.61 2.45 -4.61
N PHE A 65 -1.14 3.65 -4.75
CA PHE A 65 -0.37 4.88 -4.96
C PHE A 65 -0.08 5.66 -3.67
N CYS A 66 -0.32 5.05 -2.50
CA CYS A 66 -0.36 5.78 -1.24
C CYS A 66 0.96 6.37 -0.73
N ASP A 67 2.08 6.17 -1.42
CA ASP A 67 3.39 6.73 -1.08
C ASP A 67 4.02 7.56 -2.20
N VAL A 68 3.33 7.68 -3.34
CA VAL A 68 3.79 8.44 -4.51
C VAL A 68 2.84 9.56 -4.90
N VAL A 69 1.66 9.64 -4.29
CA VAL A 69 0.70 10.73 -4.47
C VAL A 69 0.70 11.58 -3.21
N ASP A 70 1.05 12.87 -3.31
CA ASP A 70 1.18 13.75 -2.13
C ASP A 70 -0.11 13.80 -1.29
N LYS A 71 -1.28 13.83 -1.95
CA LYS A 71 -2.59 13.81 -1.29
C LYS A 71 -2.96 12.49 -0.62
N SER A 72 -2.24 11.40 -0.90
CA SER A 72 -2.54 10.10 -0.30
C SER A 72 -2.15 10.00 1.18
N MET A 73 -1.21 10.83 1.65
CA MET A 73 -0.89 10.95 3.07
C MET A 73 -2.06 11.54 3.87
N GLU A 74 -2.75 12.53 3.32
CA GLU A 74 -3.97 13.09 3.92
C GLU A 74 -5.10 12.04 3.99
N HIS A 75 -5.24 11.21 2.93
CA HIS A 75 -6.17 10.08 2.92
C HIS A 75 -5.79 9.01 3.95
N ARG A 76 -4.49 8.73 4.14
CA ARG A 76 -4.02 7.73 5.11
C ARG A 76 -4.27 8.17 6.55
N ALA A 77 -4.06 9.44 6.88
CA ALA A 77 -4.38 9.98 8.19
C ALA A 77 -5.89 9.87 8.48
N SER A 78 -6.72 10.22 7.50
CA SER A 78 -8.17 10.12 7.60
C SER A 78 -8.63 8.66 7.78
N TYR A 79 -8.08 7.73 7.01
CA TYR A 79 -8.36 6.29 7.12
C TYR A 79 -7.97 5.71 8.48
N LEU A 80 -6.78 6.05 8.99
CA LEU A 80 -6.33 5.60 10.31
C LEU A 80 -7.23 6.15 11.42
N SER A 81 -7.67 7.41 11.32
CA SER A 81 -8.62 8.00 12.26
C SER A 81 -9.92 7.20 12.31
N GLU A 82 -10.51 6.86 11.15
CA GLU A 82 -11.74 6.05 11.08
C GLU A 82 -11.54 4.66 11.70
N LYS A 83 -10.41 3.99 11.39
CA LYS A 83 -10.09 2.68 11.98
C LYS A 83 -9.89 2.75 13.49
N LEU A 84 -9.24 3.80 14.00
CA LEU A 84 -9.09 4.02 15.43
C LEU A 84 -10.46 4.14 16.11
N PHE A 85 -11.40 4.91 15.55
CA PHE A 85 -12.73 5.09 16.14
C PHE A 85 -13.47 3.77 16.38
N ALA A 86 -13.30 2.79 15.50
CA ALA A 86 -13.95 1.48 15.58
C ALA A 86 -13.33 0.51 16.62
N LEU A 87 -12.19 0.86 17.22
CA LEU A 87 -11.53 0.01 18.22
C LEU A 87 -12.04 0.26 19.65
N PRO A 88 -11.94 -0.75 20.53
CA PRO A 88 -12.10 -0.59 21.98
C PRO A 88 -11.21 0.53 22.55
N SER A 89 -11.65 1.15 23.65
CA SER A 89 -10.99 2.33 24.21
C SER A 89 -9.55 2.07 24.67
N ASP A 90 -9.28 0.90 25.23
CA ASP A 90 -7.95 0.47 25.70
C ASP A 90 -6.96 0.28 24.54
N GLU A 91 -7.36 -0.42 23.48
CA GLU A 91 -6.54 -0.58 22.27
C GLU A 91 -6.32 0.76 21.56
N LYS A 92 -7.34 1.61 21.52
CA LYS A 92 -7.28 2.95 20.93
C LYS A 92 -6.29 3.84 21.67
N GLU A 93 -6.33 3.88 23.01
CA GLU A 93 -5.39 4.65 23.84
C GLU A 93 -3.96 4.19 23.62
N ASN A 94 -3.70 2.88 23.68
CA ASN A 94 -2.36 2.33 23.45
C ASN A 94 -1.76 2.74 22.09
N ILE A 95 -2.58 2.72 21.03
CA ILE A 95 -2.13 3.11 19.69
C ILE A 95 -1.86 4.63 19.62
N LEU A 96 -2.73 5.44 20.22
CA LEU A 96 -2.56 6.90 20.25
C LEU A 96 -1.29 7.31 21.01
N ASP A 97 -1.01 6.70 22.16
CA ASP A 97 0.20 6.95 22.95
C ASP A 97 1.47 6.63 22.15
N LEU A 98 1.47 5.51 21.42
CA LEU A 98 2.57 5.14 20.54
C LEU A 98 2.73 6.14 19.39
N CYS A 99 1.63 6.57 18.77
CA CYS A 99 1.67 7.60 17.73
C CYS A 99 2.26 8.91 18.25
N GLU A 100 1.84 9.37 19.43
CA GLU A 100 2.37 10.58 20.06
C GLU A 100 3.87 10.47 20.33
N LEU A 101 4.31 9.33 20.88
CA LEU A 101 5.74 9.07 21.11
C LEU A 101 6.55 9.14 19.81
N LEU A 102 6.06 8.52 18.73
CA LEU A 102 6.75 8.51 17.44
C LEU A 102 6.81 9.90 16.80
N ILE A 103 5.74 10.70 16.95
CA ILE A 103 5.69 12.09 16.48
C ILE A 103 6.72 12.95 17.24
N GLN A 104 6.73 12.89 18.56
CA GLN A 104 7.70 13.61 19.39
C GLN A 104 9.17 13.25 19.03
N GLN A 105 9.44 11.98 18.71
CA GLN A 105 10.77 11.55 18.26
C GLN A 105 11.12 12.07 16.86
N ALA A 106 10.15 12.21 15.96
CA ALA A 106 10.36 12.77 14.63
C ALA A 106 10.65 14.27 14.70
N GLU A 107 9.89 15.02 15.50
CA GLU A 107 10.10 16.44 15.74
C GLU A 107 11.49 16.71 16.36
N LYS A 108 11.88 15.94 17.38
CA LYS A 108 13.21 16.05 18.01
C LYS A 108 14.37 15.74 17.05
N ARG A 109 14.15 14.89 16.04
CA ARG A 109 15.15 14.59 14.99
C ARG A 109 15.31 15.75 14.02
N ASN A 110 14.22 16.42 13.66
CA ASN A 110 14.27 17.61 12.81
C ASN A 110 14.93 18.80 13.53
N THR A 111 14.76 18.95 14.84
CA THR A 111 15.41 20.04 15.61
C THR A 111 16.89 19.82 15.94
N LYS A 112 17.44 18.62 15.70
CA LYS A 112 18.87 18.30 15.94
C LYS A 112 19.71 18.30 14.65
N GLY A 113 19.08 18.52 13.50
CA GLY A 113 19.71 18.48 12.17
C GLY A 113 19.99 19.85 11.55
N ASP A 114 19.61 20.95 12.21
CA ASP A 114 20.01 22.34 11.92
C ASP A 114 21.08 22.79 12.94
#